data_AF-A0A6W0P2N6-F1
#
_entry.id   AF-A0A6W0P2N6-F1
#
_cell.length_a   1.000
_cell.length_b   1.000
_cell.length_c   1.000
_cell.angle_alpha   90.00
_cell.angle_beta   90.00
_cell.angle_gamma   90.00
#
_symmetry.space_group_name_H-M   'P 1'
#
loop_
_entity.id
_entity.type
_entity.pdbx_description
1 polymer ?
#
loop_
_entity_poly.entity_id
_entity_poly.type
_entity_poly.pdbx_seq_one_letter_code
_entity_poly.pdbx_strand_id
1 'polypeptide(L)'
;MTNIHRPYLHKGRGAGIRRKNIIEHYRFIQNLPLEYQKFLFPNRDVLLIRFTGKKGEDFYIYCSTGGFDREGELMLSLCFNEIPVARLSFSIIPTSKGYCAFIGGLQGAPKDIGPDLIRDVTKSCYGLFPKRIVFEALCSLMSCSDITDILAVSEKSHVFRQLRYRYKKHKFFVAKYSDFWKSVSGRPYGNLYQLPICVERKSFNELASKKRSEYRKRYALLDQIHEEIRGLLKREEKD
;
A
#
# COMPACT_ATOMS: atom_id res chain seq x y z
N MET A 1 -11.18 -29.42 8.53
CA MET A 1 -9.82 -29.80 8.05
C MET A 1 -9.41 -28.87 6.92
N THR A 2 -8.74 -27.78 7.24
CA THR A 2 -8.44 -26.69 6.29
C THR A 2 -7.07 -26.93 5.67
N ASN A 3 -7.04 -27.19 4.36
CA ASN A 3 -5.82 -27.55 3.60
C ASN A 3 -4.69 -26.50 3.76
N ILE A 4 -3.63 -26.88 4.47
CA ILE A 4 -2.39 -26.11 4.71
C ILE A 4 -1.40 -26.36 3.56
N HIS A 5 -1.73 -25.96 2.34
CA HIS A 5 -0.81 -26.10 1.20
C HIS A 5 -0.90 -24.92 0.22
N ARG A 6 -0.80 -23.68 0.70
CA ARG A 6 -0.64 -22.51 -0.18
C ARG A 6 0.60 -21.69 0.23
N PRO A 7 1.52 -21.34 -0.69
CA PRO A 7 2.67 -20.48 -0.40
C PRO A 7 2.23 -19.07 0.08
N TYR A 8 3.05 -18.41 0.92
CA TYR A 8 2.80 -17.09 1.52
C TYR A 8 4.03 -16.23 1.32
N LEU A 9 3.87 -14.92 1.17
CA LEU A 9 4.91 -13.88 1.27
C LEU A 9 6.12 -14.00 0.31
N HIS A 10 6.58 -15.18 -0.11
CA HIS A 10 7.69 -15.38 -1.03
C HIS A 10 7.85 -16.88 -1.38
N LYS A 11 8.37 -17.23 -2.57
CA LYS A 11 8.91 -18.59 -2.82
C LYS A 11 10.42 -18.53 -2.59
N GLY A 12 10.89 -19.24 -1.56
CA GLY A 12 12.31 -19.34 -1.21
C GLY A 12 12.59 -19.49 0.28
N ARG A 13 11.58 -19.38 1.14
CA ARG A 13 11.72 -19.53 2.59
C ARG A 13 10.68 -20.54 3.08
N GLY A 14 11.12 -21.64 3.72
CA GLY A 14 10.29 -22.80 4.07
C GLY A 14 9.08 -22.46 4.94
N ALA A 15 8.12 -23.38 5.08
CA ALA A 15 6.88 -23.19 5.84
C ALA A 15 7.09 -22.63 7.26
N GLY A 16 8.24 -22.92 7.89
CA GLY A 16 8.64 -22.35 9.17
C GLY A 16 8.81 -20.82 9.16
N ILE A 17 9.35 -20.24 8.09
CA ILE A 17 9.52 -18.79 7.97
C ILE A 17 8.18 -18.11 7.69
N ARG A 18 7.29 -18.73 6.90
CA ARG A 18 5.89 -18.28 6.75
C ARG A 18 5.24 -18.13 8.11
N ARG A 19 5.25 -19.20 8.91
CA ARG A 19 4.64 -19.22 10.24
C ARG A 19 5.27 -18.17 11.15
N LYS A 20 6.59 -18.07 11.15
CA LYS A 20 7.31 -17.04 11.91
C LYS A 20 6.82 -15.64 11.55
N ASN A 21 6.74 -15.29 10.27
CA ASN A 21 6.31 -13.96 9.83
C ASN A 21 4.87 -13.64 10.25
N ILE A 22 3.96 -14.62 10.21
CA ILE A 22 2.58 -14.43 10.67
C ILE A 22 2.54 -14.18 12.18
N ILE A 23 3.22 -15.02 12.96
CA ILE A 23 3.28 -14.87 14.43
C ILE A 23 3.88 -13.51 14.79
N GLU A 24 4.97 -13.14 14.13
CA GLU A 24 5.69 -11.90 14.38
C GLU A 24 4.90 -10.66 13.93
N HIS A 25 4.08 -10.76 12.88
CA HIS A 25 3.15 -9.69 12.51
C HIS A 25 2.15 -9.39 13.63
N TYR A 26 1.47 -10.43 14.14
CA TYR A 26 0.47 -10.23 15.20
C TYR A 26 1.11 -9.88 16.54
N ARG A 27 2.29 -10.44 16.85
CA ARG A 27 3.07 -10.03 18.03
C ARG A 27 3.45 -8.56 17.97
N PHE A 28 3.88 -8.07 16.81
CA PHE A 28 4.16 -6.64 16.62
C PHE A 28 2.91 -5.80 16.91
N ILE A 29 1.75 -6.16 16.32
CA ILE A 29 0.51 -5.41 16.53
C ILE A 29 0.05 -5.43 17.99
N GLN A 30 0.13 -6.59 18.66
CA GLN A 30 -0.24 -6.71 20.08
C GLN A 30 0.61 -5.84 21.02
N ASN A 31 1.84 -5.49 20.60
CA ASN A 31 2.72 -4.61 21.35
C ASN A 31 2.53 -3.13 21.01
N LEU A 32 1.69 -2.79 20.02
CA LEU A 32 1.33 -1.41 19.74
C LEU A 32 0.27 -0.91 20.73
N PRO A 33 0.19 0.40 20.96
CA PRO A 33 -0.94 0.99 21.68
C PRO A 33 -2.30 0.65 21.04
N LEU A 34 -3.37 0.61 21.82
CA LEU A 34 -4.70 0.12 21.38
C LEU A 34 -5.27 0.93 20.20
N GLU A 35 -4.97 2.21 20.16
CA GLU A 35 -5.35 3.15 19.10
C GLU A 35 -4.72 2.82 17.75
N TYR A 36 -3.60 2.08 17.72
CA TYR A 36 -3.02 1.52 16.50
C TYR A 36 -3.64 0.16 16.18
N GLN A 37 -3.88 -0.66 17.21
CA GLN A 37 -4.46 -2.00 17.06
C GLN A 37 -5.81 -1.96 16.36
N LYS A 38 -6.66 -0.95 16.63
CA LYS A 38 -7.96 -0.82 15.94
C LYS A 38 -7.83 -0.73 14.41
N PHE A 39 -6.75 -0.16 13.90
CA PHE A 39 -6.50 -0.04 12.45
C PHE A 39 -5.70 -1.21 11.90
N LEU A 40 -4.75 -1.74 12.66
CA LEU A 40 -3.82 -2.79 12.23
C LEU A 40 -4.26 -4.20 12.61
N PHE A 41 -5.35 -4.35 13.37
CA PHE A 41 -6.03 -5.61 13.67
C PHE A 41 -7.55 -5.46 13.51
N PRO A 42 -8.02 -5.10 12.31
CA PRO A 42 -9.44 -4.83 12.08
C PRO A 42 -10.28 -6.12 12.07
N ASN A 43 -11.41 -6.14 12.79
CA ASN A 43 -12.41 -7.23 12.66
C ASN A 43 -13.36 -7.05 11.46
N ARG A 44 -13.36 -5.85 10.89
CA ARG A 44 -14.12 -5.40 9.70
C ARG A 44 -13.35 -4.24 9.08
N ASP A 45 -13.65 -3.86 7.84
CA ASP A 45 -13.02 -2.70 7.21
C ASP A 45 -13.14 -1.45 8.10
N VAL A 46 -11.99 -0.85 8.43
CA VAL A 46 -11.90 0.36 9.25
C VAL A 46 -11.54 1.52 8.34
N LEU A 47 -12.36 2.58 8.38
CA LEU A 47 -12.04 3.83 7.69
C LEU A 47 -10.79 4.43 8.34
N LEU A 48 -9.72 4.53 7.55
CA LEU A 48 -8.51 5.24 7.96
C LEU A 48 -8.71 6.73 7.73
N ILE A 49 -8.97 7.18 6.51
CA ILE A 49 -9.18 8.61 6.22
C ILE A 49 -10.22 8.86 5.13
N ARG A 50 -10.77 10.08 5.13
CA ARG A 50 -11.61 10.63 4.05
C ARG A 50 -11.00 11.93 3.58
N PHE A 51 -10.82 12.09 2.27
CA PHE A 51 -10.37 13.34 1.66
C PHE A 51 -11.18 13.67 0.41
N THR A 52 -11.10 14.92 -0.04
CA THR A 52 -11.84 15.40 -1.21
C THR A 52 -10.93 15.65 -2.41
N GLY A 53 -11.40 15.28 -3.60
CA GLY A 53 -10.77 15.61 -4.88
C GLY A 53 -10.97 17.06 -5.32
N LYS A 54 -10.42 17.38 -6.50
CA LYS A 54 -10.41 18.71 -7.10
C LYS A 54 -11.79 19.37 -7.24
N LYS A 55 -12.85 18.59 -7.43
CA LYS A 55 -14.23 19.09 -7.57
C LYS A 55 -15.11 18.72 -6.37
N GLY A 56 -14.51 18.39 -5.23
CA GLY A 56 -15.23 17.98 -4.02
C GLY A 56 -15.67 16.53 -4.03
N GLU A 57 -15.12 15.69 -4.90
CA GLU A 57 -15.46 14.27 -4.92
C GLU A 57 -14.87 13.54 -3.71
N ASP A 58 -15.61 12.62 -3.11
CA ASP A 58 -15.15 11.92 -1.91
C ASP A 58 -14.26 10.71 -2.22
N PHE A 59 -13.17 10.62 -1.47
CA PHE A 59 -12.27 9.49 -1.43
C PHE A 59 -12.15 8.94 -0.01
N TYR A 60 -12.04 7.63 0.09
CA TYR A 60 -11.93 6.92 1.36
C TYR A 60 -10.75 5.96 1.30
N ILE A 61 -9.96 5.91 2.36
CA ILE A 61 -8.95 4.85 2.54
C ILE A 61 -9.39 3.97 3.68
N TYR A 62 -9.59 2.69 3.40
CA TYR A 62 -9.93 1.68 4.40
C TYR A 62 -8.71 0.81 4.71
N CYS A 63 -8.57 0.39 5.96
CA CYS A 63 -7.70 -0.71 6.37
C CYS A 63 -8.55 -1.93 6.72
N SER A 64 -8.24 -3.09 6.14
CA SER A 64 -8.94 -4.34 6.36
C SER A 64 -7.95 -5.47 6.60
N THR A 65 -8.45 -6.60 7.09
CA THR A 65 -7.67 -7.84 7.05
C THR A 65 -7.32 -8.17 5.60
N GLY A 66 -6.14 -8.73 5.39
CA GLY A 66 -5.67 -9.17 4.09
C GLY A 66 -6.66 -10.13 3.44
N GLY A 67 -7.04 -9.83 2.19
CA GLY A 67 -8.02 -10.63 1.46
C GLY A 67 -7.57 -12.06 1.14
N PHE A 68 -8.48 -12.83 0.55
CA PHE A 68 -8.33 -14.26 0.24
C PHE A 68 -7.08 -14.66 -0.57
N ASP A 69 -6.45 -13.72 -1.27
CA ASP A 69 -5.25 -13.95 -2.07
C ASP A 69 -3.95 -14.02 -1.25
N ARG A 70 -4.00 -13.75 0.08
CA ARG A 70 -2.90 -13.91 1.05
C ARG A 70 -1.55 -13.30 0.62
N GLU A 71 -1.61 -12.16 -0.05
CA GLU A 71 -0.44 -11.35 -0.39
C GLU A 71 0.03 -10.48 0.81
N GLY A 72 -0.73 -10.47 1.91
CA GLY A 72 -0.37 -9.90 3.21
C GLY A 72 -1.47 -10.14 4.25
N GLU A 73 -1.18 -9.88 5.53
CA GLU A 73 -2.15 -9.92 6.64
C GLU A 73 -3.07 -8.70 6.71
N LEU A 74 -2.66 -7.57 6.11
CA LEU A 74 -3.46 -6.34 6.04
C LEU A 74 -3.56 -5.83 4.61
N MET A 75 -4.60 -5.03 4.37
CA MET A 75 -4.84 -4.39 3.09
C MET A 75 -5.31 -2.95 3.27
N LEU A 76 -4.69 -2.02 2.54
CA LEU A 76 -5.21 -0.67 2.35
C LEU A 76 -5.98 -0.60 1.03
N SER A 77 -7.20 -0.07 1.07
CA SER A 77 -8.06 0.11 -0.11
C SER A 77 -8.42 1.58 -0.26
N LEU A 78 -8.01 2.19 -1.39
CA LEU A 78 -8.49 3.51 -1.79
C LEU A 78 -9.77 3.33 -2.61
N CYS A 79 -10.86 3.94 -2.15
CA CYS A 79 -12.16 3.95 -2.79
C CYS A 79 -12.53 5.34 -3.29
N PHE A 80 -13.18 5.38 -4.45
CA PHE A 80 -13.78 6.56 -5.05
C PHE A 80 -15.25 6.24 -5.31
N ASN A 81 -16.18 6.97 -4.67
CA ASN A 81 -17.62 6.66 -4.72
C ASN A 81 -17.92 5.17 -4.43
N GLU A 82 -17.40 4.63 -3.33
CA GLU A 82 -17.49 3.20 -2.94
C GLU A 82 -16.78 2.21 -3.88
N ILE A 83 -16.21 2.67 -5.00
CA ILE A 83 -15.51 1.82 -5.96
C ILE A 83 -14.02 1.76 -5.59
N PRO A 84 -13.45 0.57 -5.34
CA PRO A 84 -12.05 0.40 -5.01
C PRO A 84 -11.16 0.66 -6.24
N VAL A 85 -10.34 1.70 -6.20
CA VAL A 85 -9.50 2.15 -7.32
C VAL A 85 -8.01 1.85 -7.16
N ALA A 86 -7.58 1.53 -5.93
CA ALA A 86 -6.29 0.92 -5.67
C ALA A 86 -6.32 0.08 -4.39
N ARG A 87 -5.52 -0.99 -4.36
CA ARG A 87 -5.34 -1.83 -3.17
C ARG A 87 -3.87 -2.16 -2.95
N LEU A 88 -3.44 -2.13 -1.70
CA LEU A 88 -2.07 -2.47 -1.28
C LEU A 88 -2.15 -3.49 -0.15
N SER A 89 -1.61 -4.69 -0.37
CA SER A 89 -1.54 -5.75 0.62
C SER A 89 -0.16 -5.78 1.27
N PHE A 90 -0.11 -5.78 2.59
CA PHE A 90 1.14 -5.71 3.34
C PHE A 90 1.11 -6.56 4.62
N SER A 91 2.29 -6.76 5.21
CA SER A 91 2.47 -7.41 6.52
C SER A 91 3.66 -6.78 7.22
N ILE A 92 3.69 -6.86 8.54
CA ILE A 92 4.86 -6.48 9.32
C ILE A 92 5.68 -7.74 9.55
N ILE A 93 6.94 -7.74 9.11
CA ILE A 93 7.81 -8.92 9.23
C ILE A 93 9.11 -8.57 9.95
N PRO A 94 9.69 -9.52 10.70
CA PRO A 94 10.96 -9.30 11.38
C PRO A 94 12.12 -9.27 10.37
N THR A 95 13.10 -8.44 10.65
CA THR A 95 14.36 -8.29 9.94
C THR A 95 15.51 -8.29 10.94
N SER A 96 16.76 -8.21 10.46
CA SER A 96 17.92 -8.03 11.35
C SER A 96 17.95 -6.66 12.04
N LYS A 97 17.13 -5.69 11.60
CA LYS A 97 17.08 -4.32 12.13
C LYS A 97 15.83 -4.03 12.97
N GLY A 98 15.04 -5.04 13.32
CA GLY A 98 13.72 -4.88 13.94
C GLY A 98 12.62 -5.33 12.98
N TYR A 99 11.63 -4.50 12.72
CA TYR A 99 10.51 -4.83 11.82
C TYR A 99 10.53 -4.01 10.53
N CYS A 100 10.00 -4.58 9.45
CA CYS A 100 9.76 -3.84 8.21
C CYS A 100 8.34 -4.09 7.69
N ALA A 101 7.81 -3.13 6.94
CA ALA A 101 6.59 -3.33 6.17
C ALA A 101 6.93 -4.09 4.89
N PHE A 102 6.33 -5.26 4.72
CA PHE A 102 6.46 -6.07 3.52
C PHE A 102 5.21 -5.95 2.66
N ILE A 103 5.34 -5.35 1.48
CA ILE A 103 4.29 -5.22 0.47
C ILE A 103 4.34 -6.46 -0.43
N GLY A 104 3.32 -7.31 -0.32
CA GLY A 104 3.18 -8.50 -1.19
C GLY A 104 2.24 -8.30 -2.37
N GLY A 105 1.49 -7.20 -2.44
CA GLY A 105 0.58 -6.91 -3.55
C GLY A 105 0.25 -5.43 -3.71
N LEU A 106 0.14 -4.97 -4.96
CA LEU A 106 -0.28 -3.61 -5.32
C LEU A 106 -1.13 -3.61 -6.59
N GLN A 107 -2.44 -3.52 -6.42
CA GLN A 107 -3.42 -3.68 -7.48
C GLN A 107 -4.11 -2.33 -7.78
N GLY A 108 -4.47 -2.11 -9.04
CA GLY A 108 -5.30 -0.96 -9.44
C GLY A 108 -6.79 -1.32 -9.32
N ALA A 109 -7.65 -0.51 -9.93
CA ALA A 109 -9.07 -0.83 -10.03
C ALA A 109 -9.31 -2.22 -10.67
N PRO A 110 -10.39 -2.91 -10.26
CA PRO A 110 -10.95 -4.07 -10.97
C PRO A 110 -11.02 -3.89 -12.49
N LYS A 111 -10.92 -4.98 -13.25
CA LYS A 111 -10.78 -4.93 -14.72
C LYS A 111 -12.06 -4.48 -15.45
N ASP A 112 -13.19 -4.68 -14.81
CA ASP A 112 -14.53 -4.24 -15.22
C ASP A 112 -14.72 -2.72 -15.06
N ILE A 113 -13.85 -2.07 -14.28
CA ILE A 113 -13.79 -0.61 -14.20
C ILE A 113 -12.96 -0.09 -15.38
N GLY A 114 -13.62 0.70 -16.22
CA GLY A 114 -13.01 1.28 -17.42
C GLY A 114 -11.81 2.20 -17.12
N PRO A 115 -10.89 2.35 -18.09
CA PRO A 115 -9.72 3.23 -17.96
C PRO A 115 -10.09 4.70 -17.73
N ASP A 116 -11.31 5.10 -18.10
CA ASP A 116 -11.81 6.45 -17.91
C ASP A 116 -12.01 6.79 -16.43
N LEU A 117 -12.50 5.85 -15.60
CA LEU A 117 -12.63 6.10 -14.15
C LEU A 117 -11.26 6.37 -13.51
N ILE A 118 -10.25 5.57 -13.86
CA ILE A 118 -8.89 5.78 -13.35
C ILE A 118 -8.32 7.12 -13.81
N ARG A 119 -8.60 7.54 -15.05
CA ARG A 119 -8.19 8.84 -15.57
C ARG A 119 -8.87 9.97 -14.81
N ASP A 120 -10.15 9.84 -14.52
CA ASP A 120 -10.92 10.84 -13.79
C ASP A 120 -10.47 10.94 -12.34
N VAL A 121 -10.31 9.82 -11.64
CA VAL A 121 -9.72 9.78 -10.31
C VAL A 121 -8.34 10.44 -10.29
N THR A 122 -7.50 10.12 -11.27
CA THR A 122 -6.15 10.71 -11.36
C THR A 122 -6.23 12.23 -11.54
N LYS A 123 -7.16 12.74 -12.36
CA LYS A 123 -7.39 14.18 -12.54
C LYS A 123 -7.95 14.82 -11.27
N SER A 124 -8.88 14.17 -10.58
CA SER A 124 -9.44 14.64 -9.32
C SER A 124 -8.39 14.71 -8.22
N CYS A 125 -7.37 13.85 -8.26
CA CYS A 125 -6.22 13.87 -7.34
C CYS A 125 -5.00 14.66 -7.87
N TYR A 126 -5.21 15.70 -8.68
CA TYR A 126 -4.12 16.57 -9.20
C TYR A 126 -3.01 15.81 -9.93
N GLY A 127 -3.41 14.81 -10.71
CA GLY A 127 -2.54 13.92 -11.47
C GLY A 127 -1.83 12.85 -10.62
N LEU A 128 -2.18 12.69 -9.34
CA LEU A 128 -1.69 11.56 -8.53
C LEU A 128 -2.38 10.28 -8.94
N PHE A 129 -1.58 9.26 -9.23
CA PHE A 129 -2.11 7.94 -9.53
C PHE A 129 -2.63 7.25 -8.26
N PRO A 130 -3.78 6.54 -8.27
CA PRO A 130 -4.35 5.88 -7.10
C PRO A 130 -3.37 5.03 -6.28
N LYS A 131 -2.48 4.30 -6.96
CA LYS A 131 -1.46 3.47 -6.29
C LYS A 131 -0.45 4.28 -5.47
N ARG A 132 -0.17 5.53 -5.89
CA ARG A 132 0.73 6.42 -5.14
C ARG A 132 0.07 6.87 -3.83
N ILE A 133 -1.23 7.18 -3.87
CA ILE A 133 -1.99 7.64 -2.71
C ILE A 133 -2.02 6.55 -1.63
N VAL A 134 -2.36 5.31 -2.00
CA VAL A 134 -2.37 4.19 -1.03
C VAL A 134 -0.97 3.84 -0.50
N PHE A 135 0.07 4.02 -1.30
CA PHE A 135 1.45 3.84 -0.84
C PHE A 135 1.89 4.93 0.15
N GLU A 136 1.55 6.19 -0.10
CA GLU A 136 1.83 7.31 0.83
C GLU A 136 1.06 7.14 2.15
N ALA A 137 -0.18 6.64 2.09
CA ALA A 137 -0.93 6.26 3.28
C ALA A 137 -0.24 5.15 4.09
N LEU A 138 0.29 4.10 3.42
CA LEU A 138 1.12 3.09 4.08
C LEU A 138 2.34 3.73 4.73
N CYS A 139 3.08 4.58 4.01
CA CYS A 139 4.26 5.25 4.54
C CYS A 139 3.96 6.05 5.81
N SER A 140 2.86 6.81 5.83
CA SER A 140 2.44 7.56 7.02
C SER A 140 2.11 6.63 8.18
N LEU A 141 1.32 5.58 7.93
CA LEU A 141 0.93 4.59 8.96
C LEU A 141 2.15 3.87 9.55
N MET A 142 3.11 3.47 8.72
CA MET A 142 4.35 2.81 9.14
C MET A 142 5.27 3.76 9.91
N SER A 143 5.37 5.02 9.48
CA SER A 143 6.15 6.03 10.19
C SER A 143 5.60 6.29 11.60
N CYS A 144 4.28 6.26 11.77
CA CYS A 144 3.65 6.40 13.09
C CYS A 144 3.87 5.17 13.98
N SER A 145 4.20 4.03 13.40
CA SER A 145 4.42 2.74 14.08
C SER A 145 5.92 2.40 14.21
N ASP A 146 6.81 3.41 14.11
CA ASP A 146 8.26 3.29 14.15
C ASP A 146 8.88 2.31 13.12
N ILE A 147 8.19 2.08 12.00
CA ILE A 147 8.69 1.28 10.89
C ILE A 147 9.27 2.20 9.82
N THR A 148 10.58 2.11 9.62
CA THR A 148 11.33 2.90 8.62
C THR A 148 11.70 2.13 7.37
N ASP A 149 11.69 0.78 7.43
CA ASP A 149 12.05 -0.08 6.31
C ASP A 149 10.80 -0.62 5.61
N ILE A 150 10.74 -0.44 4.29
CA ILE A 150 9.69 -1.01 3.45
C ILE A 150 10.33 -1.91 2.38
N LEU A 151 9.88 -3.16 2.32
CA LEU A 151 10.24 -4.12 1.29
C LEU A 151 9.03 -4.43 0.42
N ALA A 152 9.23 -4.57 -0.89
CA ALA A 152 8.15 -4.90 -1.81
C ALA A 152 8.55 -6.03 -2.77
N VAL A 153 7.58 -6.86 -3.12
CA VAL A 153 7.77 -7.90 -4.12
C VAL A 153 8.07 -7.32 -5.51
N SER A 154 9.00 -7.96 -6.21
CA SER A 154 9.23 -7.76 -7.64
C SER A 154 8.41 -8.74 -8.48
N GLU A 155 8.32 -8.50 -9.80
CA GLU A 155 7.70 -9.42 -10.75
C GLU A 155 8.32 -10.82 -10.73
N LYS A 156 9.64 -10.91 -10.46
CA LYS A 156 10.38 -12.18 -10.35
C LYS A 156 10.02 -12.96 -9.08
N SER A 157 9.54 -12.26 -8.05
CA SER A 157 9.10 -12.85 -6.78
C SER A 157 7.59 -13.09 -6.69
N HIS A 158 6.78 -12.60 -7.64
CA HIS A 158 5.33 -12.83 -7.72
C HIS A 158 5.03 -14.25 -8.22
N VAL A 159 5.12 -15.20 -7.31
CA VAL A 159 5.08 -16.64 -7.60
C VAL A 159 3.71 -17.14 -8.04
N PHE A 160 2.63 -16.46 -7.69
CA PHE A 160 1.27 -16.94 -8.01
C PHE A 160 0.76 -16.53 -9.39
N ARG A 161 1.30 -15.43 -9.94
CA ARG A 161 0.88 -15.01 -11.27
C ARG A 161 1.34 -16.02 -12.31
N GLN A 162 2.53 -16.62 -12.18
CA GLN A 162 3.04 -17.59 -13.16
C GLN A 162 2.26 -18.93 -13.19
N LEU A 163 1.83 -19.48 -12.05
CA LEU A 163 1.07 -20.74 -12.05
C LEU A 163 -0.35 -20.58 -12.62
N ARG A 164 -1.05 -19.47 -12.34
CA ARG A 164 -2.35 -19.16 -12.99
C ARG A 164 -2.19 -18.67 -14.43
N TYR A 165 -1.14 -17.92 -14.77
CA TYR A 165 -0.87 -17.45 -16.14
C TYR A 165 -0.46 -18.58 -17.08
N ARG A 166 0.23 -19.62 -16.60
CA ARG A 166 0.62 -20.74 -17.46
C ARG A 166 -0.57 -21.47 -18.06
N TYR A 167 -1.76 -21.35 -17.46
CA TYR A 167 -2.98 -22.01 -17.95
C TYR A 167 -3.99 -21.07 -18.63
N LYS A 168 -3.81 -19.74 -18.61
CA LYS A 168 -4.66 -18.80 -19.36
C LYS A 168 -3.85 -18.02 -20.39
N LYS A 169 -3.99 -18.48 -21.64
CA LYS A 169 -3.45 -17.89 -22.88
C LYS A 169 -3.42 -16.35 -22.90
N HIS A 170 -2.31 -15.85 -23.45
CA HIS A 170 -2.16 -14.79 -24.46
C HIS A 170 -2.66 -13.36 -24.15
N LYS A 171 -1.72 -12.40 -24.29
CA LYS A 171 -1.93 -10.95 -24.46
C LYS A 171 -2.60 -10.20 -23.30
N PHE A 172 -1.95 -10.03 -22.14
CA PHE A 172 -2.45 -9.05 -21.17
C PHE A 172 -1.33 -8.28 -20.46
N PHE A 173 -1.39 -6.96 -20.63
CA PHE A 173 -0.60 -5.89 -20.05
C PHE A 173 -0.17 -6.21 -18.61
N VAL A 174 1.09 -6.59 -18.44
CA VAL A 174 1.72 -6.70 -17.12
C VAL A 174 2.01 -5.27 -16.71
N ALA A 175 1.11 -4.65 -15.92
CA ALA A 175 1.44 -3.41 -15.24
C ALA A 175 2.66 -3.70 -14.35
N LYS A 176 3.83 -3.20 -14.76
CA LYS A 176 5.09 -3.60 -14.16
C LYS A 176 5.20 -3.05 -12.74
N TYR A 177 5.12 -3.93 -11.74
CA TYR A 177 5.32 -3.55 -10.33
C TYR A 177 6.62 -2.78 -10.14
N SER A 178 7.68 -3.23 -10.81
CA SER A 178 8.99 -2.58 -10.84
C SER A 178 8.94 -1.13 -11.29
N ASP A 179 8.07 -0.77 -12.24
CA ASP A 179 8.02 0.59 -12.76
C ASP A 179 7.35 1.52 -11.74
N PHE A 180 6.32 1.03 -11.04
CA PHE A 180 5.76 1.77 -9.92
C PHE A 180 6.78 1.93 -8.78
N TRP A 181 7.48 0.86 -8.38
CA TRP A 181 8.50 0.93 -7.33
C TRP A 181 9.60 1.93 -7.68
N LYS A 182 10.11 1.92 -8.91
CA LYS A 182 11.08 2.92 -9.38
C LYS A 182 10.53 4.35 -9.34
N SER A 183 9.24 4.54 -9.63
CA SER A 183 8.60 5.86 -9.61
C SER A 183 8.47 6.46 -8.20
N VAL A 184 8.57 5.63 -7.15
CA VAL A 184 8.63 6.05 -5.74
C VAL A 184 10.05 5.94 -5.18
N SER A 185 11.07 6.01 -6.05
CA SER A 185 12.49 5.91 -5.71
C SER A 185 12.91 4.57 -5.09
N GLY A 186 12.13 3.51 -5.33
CA GLY A 186 12.44 2.15 -4.92
C GLY A 186 13.67 1.59 -5.64
N ARG A 187 14.55 0.94 -4.87
CA ARG A 187 15.80 0.35 -5.35
C ARG A 187 15.72 -1.17 -5.34
N PRO A 188 16.26 -1.87 -6.34
CA PRO A 188 16.36 -3.33 -6.30
C PRO A 188 17.13 -3.81 -5.05
N TYR A 189 16.60 -4.84 -4.39
CA TYR A 189 17.19 -5.47 -3.21
C TYR A 189 17.05 -6.99 -3.34
N GLY A 190 18.04 -7.63 -3.97
CA GLY A 190 17.95 -9.05 -4.36
C GLY A 190 16.76 -9.31 -5.29
N ASN A 191 15.83 -10.17 -4.87
CA ASN A 191 14.58 -10.44 -5.59
C ASN A 191 13.41 -9.52 -5.18
N LEU A 192 13.66 -8.54 -4.32
CA LEU A 192 12.69 -7.57 -3.81
C LEU A 192 13.07 -6.15 -4.24
N TYR A 193 12.28 -5.17 -3.81
CA TYR A 193 12.61 -3.76 -3.83
C TYR A 193 12.66 -3.24 -2.39
N GLN A 194 13.63 -2.39 -2.09
CA GLN A 194 13.61 -1.55 -0.90
C GLN A 194 13.00 -0.19 -1.29
N LEU A 195 11.97 0.24 -0.56
CA LEU A 195 11.26 1.49 -0.80
C LEU A 195 11.56 2.48 0.34
N PRO A 196 11.63 3.78 0.05
CA PRO A 196 11.80 4.77 1.09
C PRO A 196 10.50 4.96 1.88
N ILE A 197 10.63 5.20 3.19
CA ILE A 197 9.49 5.59 4.04
C ILE A 197 8.98 7.00 3.69
N CYS A 198 9.85 7.88 3.20
CA CYS A 198 9.48 9.22 2.73
C CYS A 198 9.80 9.32 1.24
N VAL A 199 8.77 9.54 0.42
CA VAL A 199 8.99 9.62 -1.02
C VAL A 199 9.40 11.02 -1.43
N GLU A 200 10.52 11.11 -2.14
CA GLU A 200 11.09 12.37 -2.58
C GLU A 200 10.12 13.18 -3.47
N ARG A 201 10.02 14.47 -3.15
CA ARG A 201 9.22 15.45 -3.90
C ARG A 201 10.15 16.23 -4.83
N LYS A 202 9.66 16.52 -6.03
CA LYS A 202 10.37 17.38 -6.97
C LYS A 202 10.33 18.81 -6.48
N SER A 203 11.46 19.50 -6.58
CA SER A 203 11.54 20.92 -6.22
C SER A 203 10.69 21.75 -7.19
N PHE A 204 10.02 22.80 -6.69
CA PHE A 204 9.26 23.70 -7.56
C PHE A 204 10.14 24.42 -8.58
N ASN A 205 11.43 24.59 -8.28
CA ASN A 205 12.40 25.21 -9.18
C ASN A 205 12.62 24.35 -10.44
N GLU A 206 12.59 23.02 -10.30
CA GLU A 206 12.74 22.05 -11.38
C GLU A 206 11.45 21.88 -12.21
N LEU A 207 10.32 22.36 -11.70
CA LEU A 207 9.04 22.26 -12.35
C LEU A 207 8.79 23.48 -13.25
N ALA A 208 8.38 23.22 -14.49
CA ALA A 208 7.90 24.26 -15.39
C ALA A 208 6.76 25.06 -14.73
N SER A 209 6.77 26.39 -14.85
CA SER A 209 5.85 27.31 -14.17
C SER A 209 4.37 26.86 -14.27
N LYS A 210 3.93 26.47 -15.47
CA LYS A 210 2.57 25.98 -15.76
C LYS A 210 2.14 24.73 -14.96
N LYS A 211 3.09 23.92 -14.47
CA LYS A 211 2.82 22.70 -13.67
C LYS A 211 2.94 22.94 -12.16
N ARG A 212 3.54 24.06 -11.72
CA ARG A 212 3.80 24.33 -10.29
C ARG A 212 2.53 24.38 -9.46
N SER A 213 1.47 25.01 -9.97
CA SER A 213 0.17 25.09 -9.27
C SER A 213 -0.44 23.72 -9.02
N GLU A 214 -0.40 22.83 -10.02
CA GLU A 214 -0.91 21.47 -9.90
C GLU A 214 -0.07 20.62 -8.94
N TYR A 215 1.27 20.73 -9.01
CA TYR A 215 2.16 20.04 -8.08
C TYR A 215 2.01 20.52 -6.63
N ARG A 216 1.76 21.81 -6.40
CA ARG A 216 1.44 22.34 -5.06
C ARG A 216 0.19 21.67 -4.49
N LYS A 217 -0.89 21.60 -5.28
CA LYS A 217 -2.14 20.94 -4.83
C LYS A 217 -1.97 19.44 -4.62
N ARG A 218 -1.18 18.78 -5.46
CA ARG A 218 -0.75 17.40 -5.28
C ARG A 218 -0.05 17.19 -3.93
N TYR A 219 0.92 18.04 -3.59
CA TYR A 219 1.65 17.92 -2.34
C TYR A 219 0.79 18.26 -1.13
N ALA A 220 -0.06 19.28 -1.23
CA ALA A 220 -1.05 19.58 -0.21
C ALA A 220 -2.00 18.41 0.08
N LEU A 221 -2.44 17.69 -0.96
CA LEU A 221 -3.26 16.48 -0.78
C LEU A 221 -2.49 15.36 -0.05
N LEU A 222 -1.22 15.14 -0.39
CA LEU A 222 -0.39 14.15 0.32
C LEU A 222 -0.13 14.58 1.77
N ASP A 223 0.12 15.86 1.99
CA ASP A 223 0.30 16.43 3.34
C ASP A 223 -0.96 16.24 4.18
N GLN A 224 -2.14 16.54 3.62
CA GLN A 224 -3.43 16.28 4.29
C GLN A 224 -3.57 14.81 4.68
N ILE A 225 -3.32 13.87 3.76
CA ILE A 225 -3.39 12.43 4.04
C ILE A 225 -2.45 12.04 5.19
N HIS A 226 -1.21 12.57 5.17
CA HIS A 226 -0.22 12.27 6.19
C HIS A 226 -0.66 12.84 7.55
N GLU A 227 -1.11 14.09 7.60
CA GLU A 227 -1.57 14.73 8.83
C GLU A 227 -2.81 14.07 9.42
N GLU A 228 -3.78 13.68 8.60
CA GLU A 228 -4.97 12.99 9.07
C GLU A 228 -4.61 11.63 9.69
N ILE A 229 -3.76 10.84 9.04
CA ILE A 229 -3.28 9.56 9.60
C ILE A 229 -2.52 9.79 10.91
N ARG A 230 -1.61 10.77 10.96
CA ARG A 230 -0.88 11.11 12.19
C ARG A 230 -1.82 11.56 13.30
N GLY A 231 -2.80 12.39 12.97
CA GLY A 231 -3.79 12.89 13.92
C GLY A 231 -4.65 11.77 14.51
N LEU A 232 -5.03 10.79 13.70
CA LEU A 232 -5.82 9.64 14.15
C LEU A 232 -5.09 8.74 15.13
N LEU A 233 -3.78 8.63 15.00
CA LEU A 233 -2.93 7.81 15.86
C LEU A 233 -2.43 8.57 17.10
N LYS A 234 -2.46 9.90 17.10
CA LYS A 234 -2.08 10.74 18.26
C LYS A 234 -3.25 11.16 19.16
N ARG A 235 -4.49 11.19 18.64
CA ARG A 235 -5.65 11.77 19.34
C ARG A 235 -6.14 10.98 20.55
N GLU A 236 -5.70 9.74 20.75
CA GLU A 236 -6.16 8.89 21.87
C GLU A 236 -5.14 8.75 23.02
N GLU A 237 -3.95 9.38 22.93
CA GLU A 237 -3.01 9.46 24.06
C GLU A 237 -3.46 10.45 25.16
N LYS A 238 -4.57 11.17 24.96
CA LYS A 238 -5.00 12.31 25.80
C LYS A 238 -6.31 12.11 26.56
N ASP A 239 -6.90 10.91 26.55
CA ASP A 239 -8.10 10.61 27.32
C ASP A 239 -7.79 9.72 28.54
#